data_AF-A0A935NMB0-F1
#
_entry.id   AF-A0A935NMB0-F1
#
_cell.length_a   1.000
_cell.length_b   1.000
_cell.length_c   1.000
_cell.angle_alpha   90.00
_cell.angle_beta   90.00
_cell.angle_gamma   90.00
#
_symmetry.space_group_name_H-M   'P 1'
#
loop_
_entity.id
_entity.type
_entity.pdbx_description
1 polymer ?
#
loop_
_entity_poly.entity_id
_entity_poly.type
_entity_poly.pdbx_seq_one_letter_code
_entity_poly.pdbx_strand_id
1 'polypeptide(L)'
;MASMNSKVTPAPAGPPLTADELAAIERLDRVRGVGGLKSALLALLASPAVPGRLRTWREETVLVPEAEVIRVDIGKLGPSTRLPWFELLLARMGAAPLADRQELLKSARRVLGPPGLPIDRLLWLAMRRHFGEHPLTPAHGANDPELSRLSIAELLHVAHFTAHLARMVPGDDPEEGQRWYLAVMARWLKPAETPPWQRPDVDALVHALNGLQGMSWMQRPQVVRTWVAAAMAGHYGGLAPGAADALRLSSLLLDSPMPPDLARQYAEISPD
;
A
#
# COMPACT_ATOMS: atom_id res chain seq x y z
N MET A 1 10.33 -24.81 -27.82
CA MET A 1 9.59 -24.84 -26.55
C MET A 1 10.26 -23.85 -25.61
N ALA A 2 9.73 -22.64 -25.51
CA ALA A 2 10.25 -21.61 -24.61
C ALA A 2 9.91 -22.01 -23.17
N SER A 3 10.93 -22.05 -22.31
CA SER A 3 10.76 -22.29 -20.88
C SER A 3 9.94 -21.13 -20.29
N MET A 4 8.69 -21.39 -19.91
CA MET A 4 7.89 -20.49 -19.05
C MET A 4 8.52 -20.53 -17.66
N ASN A 5 9.56 -19.73 -17.47
CA ASN A 5 10.11 -19.42 -16.16
C ASN A 5 9.11 -18.47 -15.48
N SER A 6 8.02 -19.03 -14.93
CA SER A 6 6.85 -18.30 -14.45
C SER A 6 7.14 -17.56 -13.14
N LYS A 7 7.93 -16.48 -13.22
CA LYS A 7 8.18 -15.57 -12.10
C LYS A 7 6.89 -14.91 -11.57
N VAL A 8 5.87 -14.82 -12.43
CA VAL A 8 4.60 -14.17 -12.12
C VAL A 8 3.46 -15.11 -12.42
N THR A 9 2.66 -15.38 -11.40
CA THR A 9 1.37 -16.05 -11.54
C THR A 9 0.28 -14.98 -11.67
N PRO A 10 -0.48 -14.92 -12.77
CA PRO A 10 -1.53 -13.92 -12.96
C PRO A 10 -2.59 -13.93 -11.85
N ALA A 11 -3.17 -12.75 -11.59
CA ALA A 11 -4.24 -12.60 -10.60
C ALA A 11 -5.50 -13.40 -11.01
N PRO A 12 -6.09 -14.20 -10.11
CA PRO A 12 -7.31 -14.97 -10.41
C PRO A 12 -8.52 -14.12 -10.83
N ALA A 13 -8.65 -12.90 -10.30
CA ALA A 13 -9.76 -11.99 -10.57
C ALA A 13 -9.36 -10.76 -11.40
N GLY A 14 -8.12 -10.71 -11.89
CA GLY A 14 -7.61 -9.58 -12.67
C GLY A 14 -7.66 -9.81 -14.19
N PRO A 15 -7.47 -8.76 -15.00
CA PRO A 15 -7.26 -8.92 -16.43
C PRO A 15 -5.99 -9.75 -16.70
N PRO A 16 -5.92 -10.47 -17.84
CA PRO A 16 -4.72 -11.19 -18.23
C PRO A 16 -3.55 -10.23 -18.45
N LEU A 17 -2.34 -10.67 -18.10
CA LEU A 17 -1.11 -9.90 -18.32
C LEU A 17 -0.85 -9.76 -19.82
N THR A 18 -0.52 -8.54 -20.25
CA THR A 18 -0.20 -8.27 -21.66
C THR A 18 1.22 -8.74 -21.99
N ALA A 19 1.51 -8.96 -23.28
CA ALA A 19 2.86 -9.30 -23.72
C ALA A 19 3.89 -8.22 -23.39
N ASP A 20 3.49 -6.94 -23.50
CA ASP A 20 4.34 -5.79 -23.16
C ASP A 20 4.66 -5.73 -21.67
N GLU A 21 3.67 -6.04 -20.83
CA GLU A 21 3.82 -6.12 -19.37
C GLU A 21 4.74 -7.28 -18.97
N LEU A 22 4.55 -8.47 -19.55
CA LEU A 22 5.43 -9.62 -19.30
C LEU A 22 6.89 -9.32 -19.70
N ALA A 23 7.10 -8.70 -20.86
CA ALA A 23 8.44 -8.30 -21.29
C ALA A 23 9.04 -7.22 -20.37
N ALA A 24 8.23 -6.29 -19.86
CA ALA A 24 8.66 -5.31 -18.87
C ALA A 24 9.04 -5.97 -17.55
N ILE A 25 8.23 -6.91 -17.06
CA ILE A 25 8.50 -7.72 -15.87
C ILE A 25 9.86 -8.43 -15.98
N GLU A 26 10.15 -9.08 -17.11
CA GLU A 26 11.45 -9.73 -17.31
C GLU A 26 12.63 -8.75 -17.26
N ARG A 27 12.47 -7.55 -17.80
CA ARG A 27 13.53 -6.52 -17.77
C ARG A 27 13.70 -5.93 -16.37
N LEU A 28 12.60 -5.59 -15.71
CA LEU A 28 12.57 -5.12 -14.33
C LEU A 28 13.14 -6.16 -13.37
N ASP A 29 12.93 -7.44 -13.68
CA ASP A 29 13.50 -8.51 -12.89
C ASP A 29 15.02 -8.53 -12.92
N ARG A 30 15.64 -8.03 -13.97
CA ARG A 30 17.11 -7.94 -14.09
C ARG A 30 17.68 -6.68 -13.46
N VAL A 31 16.84 -5.77 -12.95
CA VAL A 31 17.30 -4.56 -12.25
C VAL A 31 18.01 -4.96 -10.96
N ARG A 32 19.27 -4.53 -10.84
CA ARG A 32 20.16 -4.80 -9.71
C ARG A 32 20.85 -3.50 -9.29
N GLY A 33 21.45 -3.52 -8.09
CA GLY A 33 22.20 -2.39 -7.56
C GLY A 33 21.32 -1.26 -7.01
N VAL A 34 21.90 -0.45 -6.13
CA VAL A 34 21.19 0.61 -5.40
C VAL A 34 20.58 1.65 -6.34
N GLY A 35 21.31 2.09 -7.37
CA GLY A 35 20.83 3.11 -8.32
C GLY A 35 19.59 2.66 -9.11
N GLY A 36 19.63 1.45 -9.66
CA GLY A 36 18.50 0.86 -10.40
C GLY A 36 17.29 0.59 -9.52
N LEU A 37 17.49 0.07 -8.30
CA LEU A 37 16.40 -0.14 -7.34
C LEU A 37 15.77 1.18 -6.89
N LYS A 38 16.60 2.20 -6.60
CA LYS A 38 16.13 3.56 -6.28
C LYS A 38 15.30 4.14 -7.42
N SER A 39 15.78 4.09 -8.67
CA SER A 39 15.06 4.67 -9.81
C SER A 39 13.72 3.97 -10.06
N ALA A 40 13.66 2.64 -9.93
CA ALA A 40 12.44 1.84 -10.05
C ALA A 40 11.42 2.16 -8.95
N LEU A 41 11.85 2.18 -7.68
CA LEU A 41 10.97 2.52 -6.54
C LEU A 41 10.42 3.94 -6.66
N LEU A 42 11.25 4.92 -7.00
CA LEU A 42 10.78 6.30 -7.19
C LEU A 42 9.84 6.42 -8.40
N ALA A 43 10.03 5.64 -9.47
CA ALA A 43 9.12 5.62 -10.62
C ALA A 43 7.73 5.06 -10.25
N LEU A 44 7.67 4.13 -9.30
CA LEU A 44 6.41 3.60 -8.77
C LEU A 44 5.63 4.67 -7.99
N LEU A 45 6.32 5.59 -7.30
CA LEU A 45 5.74 6.73 -6.57
C LEU A 45 5.36 7.91 -7.47
N ALA A 46 6.04 8.07 -8.60
CA ALA A 46 5.88 9.20 -9.51
C ALA A 46 4.60 9.08 -10.37
N SER A 47 3.43 9.12 -9.72
CA SER A 47 2.14 9.08 -10.40
C SER A 47 2.06 10.16 -11.50
N PRO A 48 1.74 9.79 -12.75
CA PRO A 48 1.64 10.75 -13.85
C PRO A 48 0.48 11.73 -13.67
N ALA A 49 -0.48 11.43 -12.79
CA ALA A 49 -1.61 12.29 -12.47
C ALA A 49 -1.21 13.56 -11.70
N VAL A 50 -0.02 13.58 -11.08
CA VAL A 50 0.46 14.74 -10.30
C VAL A 50 1.56 15.46 -11.08
N PRO A 51 1.30 16.70 -11.54
CA PRO A 51 2.29 17.48 -12.28
C PRO A 51 3.60 17.65 -11.50
N GLY A 52 4.72 17.62 -12.22
CA GLY A 52 6.04 17.87 -11.64
C GLY A 52 6.73 16.63 -11.03
N ARG A 53 6.01 15.59 -10.60
CA ARG A 53 6.64 14.38 -10.02
C ARG A 53 7.64 13.71 -10.93
N LEU A 54 7.31 13.63 -12.21
CA LEU A 54 8.20 13.05 -13.22
C LEU A 54 9.49 13.88 -13.37
N ARG A 55 9.39 15.22 -13.25
CA ARG A 55 10.58 16.09 -13.29
C ARG A 55 11.47 15.84 -12.10
N THR A 56 10.92 15.85 -10.89
CA THR A 56 11.67 15.56 -9.67
C THR A 56 12.26 14.15 -9.68
N TRP A 57 11.52 13.16 -10.19
CA TRP A 57 12.06 11.82 -10.40
C TRP A 57 13.29 11.82 -11.32
N ARG A 58 13.27 12.56 -12.44
CA ARG A 58 14.43 12.68 -13.35
C ARG A 58 15.63 13.32 -12.65
N GLU A 59 15.40 14.35 -11.87
CA GLU A 59 16.45 15.02 -11.08
C GLU A 59 17.08 14.04 -10.07
N GLU A 60 16.27 13.27 -9.35
CA GLU A 60 16.73 12.28 -8.36
C GLU A 60 17.48 11.08 -8.96
N THR A 61 17.31 10.84 -10.26
CA THR A 61 17.82 9.67 -10.97
C THR A 61 18.80 10.03 -12.09
N VAL A 62 19.22 11.29 -12.19
CA VAL A 62 20.07 11.82 -13.27
C VAL A 62 21.38 11.06 -13.45
N LEU A 63 21.93 10.50 -12.36
CA LEU A 63 23.17 9.73 -12.35
C LEU A 63 22.99 8.24 -12.67
N VAL A 64 21.77 7.79 -12.97
CA VAL A 64 21.44 6.38 -13.27
C VAL A 64 21.15 6.28 -14.78
N PRO A 65 22.11 5.81 -15.60
CA PRO A 65 21.98 5.81 -17.06
C PRO A 65 20.72 5.10 -17.59
N GLU A 66 20.33 4.01 -16.95
CA GLU A 66 19.19 3.17 -17.32
C GLU A 66 17.84 3.64 -16.74
N ALA A 67 17.80 4.76 -16.00
CA ALA A 67 16.60 5.19 -15.26
C ALA A 67 15.36 5.36 -16.14
N GLU A 68 15.47 5.99 -17.31
CA GLU A 68 14.33 6.20 -18.21
C GLU A 68 13.80 4.89 -18.79
N VAL A 69 14.68 3.93 -19.07
CA VAL A 69 14.27 2.59 -19.53
C VAL A 69 13.49 1.89 -18.42
N ILE A 70 14.01 1.90 -17.19
CA ILE A 70 13.34 1.35 -16.01
C ILE A 70 11.97 2.00 -15.83
N ARG A 71 11.87 3.33 -15.93
CA ARG A 71 10.59 4.05 -15.78
C ARG A 71 9.57 3.65 -16.83
N VAL A 72 9.99 3.53 -18.10
CA VAL A 72 9.10 3.08 -19.19
C VAL A 72 8.57 1.68 -18.88
N ASP A 73 9.40 0.78 -18.39
CA ASP A 73 8.96 -0.57 -18.01
C ASP A 73 8.05 -0.57 -16.78
N ILE A 74 8.31 0.26 -15.75
CA ILE A 74 7.38 0.48 -14.63
C ILE A 74 6.03 1.03 -15.11
N GLY A 75 6.02 1.84 -16.17
CA GLY A 75 4.81 2.38 -16.77
C GLY A 75 3.94 1.34 -17.49
N LYS A 76 4.50 0.17 -17.81
CA LYS A 76 3.79 -0.96 -18.44
C LYS A 76 3.15 -1.91 -17.42
N LEU A 77 3.47 -1.77 -16.13
CA LEU A 77 2.88 -2.58 -15.07
C LEU A 77 1.41 -2.22 -14.88
N GLY A 78 0.56 -3.23 -14.89
CA GLY A 78 -0.88 -3.10 -14.64
C GLY A 78 -1.22 -3.04 -13.15
N PRO A 79 -2.51 -2.82 -12.82
CA PRO A 79 -3.00 -2.76 -11.45
C PRO A 79 -2.65 -3.97 -10.59
N SER A 80 -2.71 -5.17 -11.16
CA SER A 80 -2.50 -6.43 -10.42
C SER A 80 -1.02 -6.73 -10.13
N THR A 81 -0.08 -6.06 -10.80
CA THR A 81 1.37 -6.32 -10.69
C THR A 81 2.13 -5.17 -10.08
N ARG A 82 1.66 -3.91 -10.24
CA ARG A 82 2.39 -2.70 -9.83
C ARG A 82 2.76 -2.69 -8.34
N LEU A 83 1.78 -2.90 -7.45
CA LEU A 83 2.02 -2.90 -6.00
C LEU A 83 2.81 -4.14 -5.54
N PRO A 84 2.53 -5.36 -6.03
CA PRO A 84 3.42 -6.50 -5.81
C PRO A 84 4.88 -6.24 -6.24
N TRP A 85 5.11 -5.54 -7.37
CA TRP A 85 6.46 -5.18 -7.80
C TRP A 85 7.12 -4.15 -6.88
N PHE A 86 6.35 -3.21 -6.35
CA PHE A 86 6.81 -2.28 -5.32
C PHE A 86 7.30 -3.03 -4.07
N GLU A 87 6.54 -4.02 -3.59
CA GLU A 87 6.92 -4.85 -2.43
C GLU A 87 8.20 -5.66 -2.69
N LEU A 88 8.33 -6.28 -3.86
CA LEU A 88 9.54 -7.01 -4.26
C LEU A 88 10.77 -6.09 -4.30
N LEU A 89 10.65 -4.92 -4.91
CA LEU A 89 11.74 -3.96 -5.01
C LEU A 89 12.11 -3.36 -3.65
N LEU A 90 11.13 -3.17 -2.76
CA LEU A 90 11.38 -2.79 -1.37
C LEU A 90 12.21 -3.85 -0.65
N ALA A 91 11.82 -5.12 -0.74
CA ALA A 91 12.54 -6.23 -0.13
C ALA A 91 14.00 -6.32 -0.63
N ARG A 92 14.22 -6.16 -1.95
CA ARG A 92 15.55 -6.11 -2.55
C ARG A 92 16.39 -4.93 -2.03
N MET A 93 15.77 -3.76 -1.91
CA MET A 93 16.43 -2.56 -1.38
C MET A 93 16.71 -2.68 0.13
N GLY A 94 15.98 -3.53 0.86
CA GLY A 94 16.21 -3.80 2.27
C GLY A 94 17.62 -4.30 2.60
N ALA A 95 18.29 -4.97 1.65
CA ALA A 95 19.67 -5.44 1.79
C ALA A 95 20.73 -4.35 1.55
N ALA A 96 20.34 -3.15 1.09
CA ALA A 96 21.27 -2.05 0.85
C ALA A 96 21.79 -1.41 2.16
N PRO A 97 22.98 -0.78 2.13
CA PRO A 97 23.49 0.01 3.25
C PRO A 97 22.46 1.00 3.82
N LEU A 98 22.51 1.24 5.13
CA LEU A 98 21.57 2.16 5.80
C LEU A 98 21.55 3.56 5.16
N ALA A 99 22.71 4.08 4.76
CA ALA A 99 22.83 5.40 4.13
C ALA A 99 22.04 5.47 2.81
N ASP A 100 22.08 4.41 2.01
CA ASP A 100 21.36 4.34 0.74
C ASP A 100 19.84 4.26 0.95
N ARG A 101 19.41 3.48 1.95
CA ARG A 101 17.99 3.39 2.33
C ARG A 101 17.46 4.73 2.84
N GLN A 102 18.24 5.45 3.65
CA GLN A 102 17.90 6.79 4.12
C GLN A 102 17.85 7.82 2.99
N GLU A 103 18.79 7.77 2.03
CA GLU A 103 18.78 8.66 0.88
C GLU A 103 17.57 8.40 -0.02
N LEU A 104 17.20 7.13 -0.22
CA LEU A 104 15.98 6.77 -0.92
C LEU A 104 14.73 7.38 -0.25
N LEU A 105 14.62 7.34 1.08
CA LEU A 105 13.48 7.95 1.79
C LEU A 105 13.43 9.48 1.62
N LYS A 106 14.59 10.15 1.60
CA LYS A 106 14.67 11.59 1.29
C LYS A 106 14.23 11.88 -0.15
N SER A 107 14.73 11.11 -1.12
CA SER A 107 14.30 11.22 -2.52
C SER A 107 12.81 10.96 -2.68
N ALA A 108 12.25 9.94 -2.00
CA ALA A 108 10.84 9.62 -2.04
C ALA A 108 9.98 10.78 -1.54
N ARG A 109 10.39 11.44 -0.43
CA ARG A 109 9.70 12.65 0.06
C ARG A 109 9.71 13.78 -0.96
N ARG A 110 10.84 14.00 -1.66
CA ARG A 110 10.96 15.02 -2.71
C ARG A 110 10.05 14.71 -3.90
N VAL A 111 10.03 13.46 -4.37
CA VAL A 111 9.17 13.00 -5.48
C VAL A 111 7.69 13.10 -5.14
N LEU A 112 7.28 12.69 -3.93
CA LEU A 112 5.87 12.72 -3.55
C LEU A 112 5.34 14.15 -3.44
N GLY A 113 6.09 15.04 -2.77
CA GLY A 113 5.80 16.47 -2.65
C GLY A 113 4.41 16.81 -2.05
N PRO A 114 4.20 18.06 -1.58
CA PRO A 114 2.86 18.55 -1.26
C PRO A 114 2.20 19.25 -2.48
N PRO A 115 0.86 19.16 -2.66
CA PRO A 115 -0.07 18.25 -1.98
C PRO A 115 -0.03 16.84 -2.61
N GLY A 116 0.12 15.80 -1.77
CA GLY A 116 0.06 14.41 -2.21
C GLY A 116 -1.36 13.84 -2.30
N LEU A 117 -1.51 12.79 -3.12
CA LEU A 117 -2.65 11.89 -3.13
C LEU A 117 -2.72 11.10 -1.80
N PRO A 118 -3.91 10.64 -1.37
CA PRO A 118 -4.00 9.87 -0.14
C PRO A 118 -3.13 8.61 -0.13
N ILE A 119 -3.04 7.88 -1.26
CA ILE A 119 -2.23 6.66 -1.40
C ILE A 119 -0.73 6.89 -1.17
N ASP A 120 -0.22 8.09 -1.49
CA ASP A 120 1.19 8.44 -1.33
C ASP A 120 1.66 8.31 0.12
N ARG A 121 0.75 8.60 1.07
CA ARG A 121 1.04 8.49 2.49
C ARG A 121 1.22 7.03 2.90
N LEU A 122 0.39 6.13 2.38
CA LEU A 122 0.49 4.69 2.65
C LEU A 122 1.75 4.10 2.04
N LEU A 123 2.07 4.46 0.79
CA LEU A 123 3.32 4.06 0.12
C LEU A 123 4.54 4.53 0.91
N TRP A 124 4.57 5.81 1.29
CA TRP A 124 5.66 6.36 2.10
C TRP A 124 5.80 5.63 3.44
N LEU A 125 4.68 5.36 4.13
CA LEU A 125 4.69 4.67 5.43
C LEU A 125 5.23 3.25 5.28
N ALA A 126 4.88 2.57 4.19
CA ALA A 126 5.38 1.23 3.87
C ALA A 126 6.90 1.25 3.67
N MET A 127 7.43 2.22 2.91
CA MET A 127 8.88 2.37 2.72
C MET A 127 9.59 2.63 4.05
N ARG A 128 9.11 3.61 4.84
CA ARG A 128 9.75 3.97 6.13
C ARG A 128 9.75 2.80 7.10
N ARG A 129 8.64 2.07 7.17
CA ARG A 129 8.53 0.87 8.00
C ARG A 129 9.53 -0.20 7.56
N HIS A 130 9.61 -0.47 6.25
CA HIS A 130 10.46 -1.52 5.72
C HIS A 130 11.96 -1.27 6.01
N PHE A 131 12.40 -0.02 5.98
CA PHE A 131 13.81 0.32 6.23
C PHE A 131 14.18 0.50 7.71
N GLY A 132 13.25 0.25 8.64
CA GLY A 132 13.55 0.22 10.08
C GLY A 132 13.63 1.60 10.75
N GLU A 133 13.09 2.65 10.13
CA GLU A 133 12.98 3.99 10.76
C GLU A 133 11.77 4.11 11.71
N HIS A 134 11.21 2.97 12.13
CA HIS A 134 10.15 2.89 13.13
C HIS A 134 10.51 1.82 14.18
N PRO A 135 10.50 2.16 15.49
CA PRO A 135 10.58 1.15 16.52
C PRO A 135 9.36 0.23 16.38
N LEU A 136 9.59 -1.08 16.44
CA LEU A 136 8.50 -2.06 16.55
C LEU A 136 7.74 -1.74 17.84
N THR A 137 6.52 -1.21 17.73
CA THR A 137 5.64 -1.09 18.90
C THR A 137 5.39 -2.51 19.39
N PRO A 138 5.81 -2.87 20.63
CA PRO A 138 5.45 -4.17 21.18
C PRO A 138 3.94 -4.30 21.13
N ALA A 139 3.42 -5.45 20.73
CA ALA A 139 1.98 -5.69 20.81
C ALA A 139 1.56 -5.58 22.28
N HIS A 140 0.72 -4.60 22.60
CA HIS A 140 0.16 -4.42 23.93
C HIS A 140 -1.25 -4.98 23.90
N GLY A 141 -1.39 -6.22 24.34
CA GLY A 141 -2.70 -6.85 24.48
C GLY A 141 -2.56 -8.29 24.94
N ALA A 142 -3.48 -8.75 25.78
CA ALA A 142 -3.71 -10.18 25.94
C ALA A 142 -3.99 -10.80 24.55
N ASN A 143 -3.77 -12.10 24.38
CA ASN A 143 -4.19 -12.84 23.18
C ASN A 143 -5.73 -12.95 23.12
N ASP A 144 -6.44 -11.82 23.16
CA ASP A 144 -7.89 -11.75 23.09
C ASP A 144 -8.30 -11.53 21.62
N PRO A 145 -8.88 -12.53 20.96
CA PRO A 145 -9.37 -12.39 19.60
C PRO A 145 -10.69 -11.59 19.55
N GLU A 146 -11.33 -11.24 20.67
CA GLU A 146 -12.66 -10.67 20.65
C GLU A 146 -12.65 -9.16 20.32
N LEU A 147 -13.04 -8.82 19.08
CA LEU A 147 -13.21 -7.42 18.64
C LEU A 147 -14.28 -6.63 19.41
N SER A 148 -15.19 -7.30 20.12
CA SER A 148 -16.24 -6.66 20.94
C SER A 148 -15.68 -5.92 22.15
N ARG A 149 -14.40 -6.13 22.50
CA ARG A 149 -13.73 -5.57 23.68
C ARG A 149 -12.70 -4.49 23.37
N LEU A 150 -12.68 -3.98 22.12
CA LEU A 150 -11.80 -2.85 21.80
C LEU A 150 -12.07 -1.67 22.74
N SER A 151 -11.01 -1.15 23.35
CA SER A 151 -11.08 0.06 24.15
C SER A 151 -11.48 1.27 23.29
N ILE A 152 -11.99 2.32 23.92
CA ILE A 152 -12.34 3.57 23.23
C ILE A 152 -11.13 4.13 22.45
N ALA A 153 -9.93 4.05 23.03
CA ALA A 153 -8.71 4.52 22.37
C ALA A 153 -8.39 3.71 21.09
N GLU A 154 -8.52 2.38 21.14
CA GLU A 154 -8.36 1.52 19.96
C GLU A 154 -9.40 1.81 18.88
N LEU A 155 -10.66 2.03 19.27
CA LEU A 155 -11.73 2.40 18.34
C LEU A 155 -11.46 3.75 17.68
N LEU A 156 -10.88 4.72 18.38
CA LEU A 156 -10.45 5.99 17.78
C LEU A 156 -9.32 5.81 16.77
N HIS A 157 -8.35 4.92 17.04
CA HIS A 157 -7.32 4.57 16.05
C HIS A 157 -7.92 3.92 14.80
N VAL A 158 -8.86 2.98 14.97
CA VAL A 158 -9.60 2.37 13.85
C VAL A 158 -10.36 3.45 13.08
N ALA A 159 -11.08 4.34 13.77
CA ALA A 159 -11.84 5.41 13.16
C ALA A 159 -10.95 6.35 12.31
N HIS A 160 -9.85 6.87 12.87
CA HIS A 160 -8.98 7.79 12.14
C HIS A 160 -8.30 7.14 10.93
N PHE A 161 -7.85 5.89 11.06
CA PHE A 161 -7.25 5.18 9.93
C PHE A 161 -8.29 4.85 8.87
N THR A 162 -9.48 4.39 9.27
CA THR A 162 -10.61 4.15 8.36
C THR A 162 -11.03 5.43 7.65
N ALA A 163 -11.07 6.57 8.33
CA ALA A 163 -11.39 7.86 7.73
C ALA A 163 -10.36 8.29 6.67
N HIS A 164 -9.08 7.92 6.85
CA HIS A 164 -8.07 8.09 5.80
C HIS A 164 -8.34 7.20 4.58
N LEU A 165 -8.63 5.91 4.81
CA LEU A 165 -8.92 4.94 3.75
C LEU A 165 -10.18 5.27 2.98
N ALA A 166 -11.20 5.83 3.63
CA ALA A 166 -12.46 6.27 3.03
C ALA A 166 -12.28 7.35 1.94
N ARG A 167 -11.08 7.89 1.76
CA ARG A 167 -10.74 8.77 0.64
C ARG A 167 -10.39 8.02 -0.66
N MET A 168 -10.33 6.69 -0.59
CA MET A 168 -9.89 5.77 -1.65
C MET A 168 -10.69 4.47 -1.67
N VAL A 169 -11.42 4.14 -0.60
CA VAL A 169 -12.14 2.87 -0.41
C VAL A 169 -13.62 3.16 -0.15
N PRO A 170 -14.54 2.49 -0.85
CA PRO A 170 -14.32 1.44 -1.86
C PRO A 170 -13.96 1.99 -3.26
N GLY A 171 -13.92 3.32 -3.41
CA GLY A 171 -13.48 4.01 -4.61
C GLY A 171 -13.15 5.48 -4.29
N ASP A 172 -13.04 6.31 -5.33
CA ASP A 172 -12.66 7.72 -5.19
C ASP A 172 -13.86 8.67 -4.92
N ASP A 173 -15.09 8.15 -4.90
CA ASP A 173 -16.30 8.91 -4.59
C ASP A 173 -16.38 9.22 -3.07
N PRO A 174 -16.36 10.50 -2.66
CA PRO A 174 -16.44 10.88 -1.25
C PRO A 174 -17.72 10.40 -0.55
N GLU A 175 -18.87 10.36 -1.24
CA GLU A 175 -20.12 9.92 -0.63
C GLU A 175 -20.10 8.41 -0.35
N GLU A 176 -19.58 7.64 -1.29
CA GLU A 176 -19.35 6.21 -1.12
C GLU A 176 -18.33 5.92 -0.01
N GLY A 177 -17.24 6.69 0.04
CA GLY A 177 -16.25 6.62 1.11
C GLY A 177 -16.83 6.88 2.50
N GLN A 178 -17.68 7.91 2.63
CA GLN A 178 -18.35 8.21 3.90
C GLN A 178 -19.33 7.09 4.30
N ARG A 179 -20.11 6.54 3.35
CA ARG A 179 -20.99 5.39 3.61
C ARG A 179 -20.19 4.18 4.07
N TRP A 180 -19.06 3.91 3.43
CA TRP A 180 -18.16 2.82 3.82
C TRP A 180 -17.56 3.01 5.20
N TYR A 181 -17.10 4.22 5.54
CA TYR A 181 -16.63 4.54 6.89
C TYR A 181 -17.69 4.23 7.95
N LEU A 182 -18.94 4.68 7.75
CA LEU A 182 -20.03 4.42 8.68
C LEU A 182 -20.35 2.92 8.78
N ALA A 183 -20.35 2.20 7.65
CA ALA A 183 -20.59 0.76 7.62
C ALA A 183 -19.51 -0.03 8.38
N VAL A 184 -18.24 0.36 8.25
CA VAL A 184 -17.13 -0.19 9.02
C VAL A 184 -17.33 0.07 10.51
N MET A 185 -17.56 1.34 10.91
CA MET A 185 -17.68 1.70 12.32
C MET A 185 -18.91 1.10 13.00
N ALA A 186 -20.01 0.87 12.26
CA ALA A 186 -21.22 0.22 12.75
C ALA A 186 -21.00 -1.21 13.27
N ARG A 187 -19.83 -1.82 12.97
CA ARG A 187 -19.46 -3.12 13.54
C ARG A 187 -19.19 -3.06 15.05
N TRP A 188 -18.74 -1.91 15.55
CA TRP A 188 -18.31 -1.71 16.93
C TRP A 188 -19.13 -0.66 17.68
N LEU A 189 -19.62 0.37 16.99
CA LEU A 189 -20.31 1.49 17.59
C LEU A 189 -21.74 1.61 17.06
N LYS A 190 -22.64 2.08 17.93
CA LYS A 190 -23.97 2.51 17.49
C LYS A 190 -23.84 3.79 16.66
N PRO A 191 -24.74 4.07 15.70
CA PRO A 191 -24.66 5.28 14.87
C PRO A 191 -24.53 6.60 15.65
N ALA A 192 -25.15 6.71 16.82
CA ALA A 192 -25.08 7.90 17.68
C ALA A 192 -23.73 8.09 18.39
N GLU A 193 -22.94 7.02 18.50
CA GLU A 193 -21.62 7.00 19.17
C GLU A 193 -20.47 7.03 18.15
N THR A 194 -20.78 6.79 16.87
CA THR A 194 -19.79 6.80 15.78
C THR A 194 -19.24 8.21 15.59
N PRO A 195 -17.91 8.41 15.67
CA PRO A 195 -17.30 9.69 15.35
C PRO A 195 -17.67 10.13 13.93
N PRO A 196 -17.91 11.43 13.69
CA PRO A 196 -18.18 11.90 12.34
C PRO A 196 -16.96 11.66 11.45
N TRP A 197 -17.19 11.31 10.18
CA TRP A 197 -16.10 11.20 9.22
C TRP A 197 -15.44 12.57 9.04
N GLN A 198 -14.14 12.64 9.32
CA GLN A 198 -13.32 13.82 9.14
C GLN A 198 -12.02 13.42 8.45
N ARG A 199 -11.56 14.24 7.50
CA ARG A 199 -10.31 14.00 6.80
C ARG A 199 -9.14 14.13 7.80
N PRO A 200 -8.38 13.05 8.06
CA PRO A 200 -7.26 13.14 8.99
C PRO A 200 -6.09 13.92 8.38
N ASP A 201 -5.45 14.73 9.22
CA ASP A 201 -4.14 15.30 8.91
C ASP A 201 -3.05 14.21 8.92
N VAL A 202 -1.79 14.61 8.74
CA VAL A 202 -0.67 13.66 8.65
C VAL A 202 -0.36 13.03 9.99
N ASP A 203 -0.39 13.80 11.07
CA ASP A 203 -0.02 13.35 12.40
C ASP A 203 -1.07 12.39 12.96
N ALA A 204 -2.35 12.69 12.74
CA ALA A 204 -3.47 11.82 13.09
C ALA A 204 -3.38 10.45 12.41
N LEU A 205 -2.98 10.41 11.13
CA LEU A 205 -2.79 9.14 10.41
C LEU A 205 -1.65 8.30 11.01
N VAL A 206 -0.50 8.92 11.27
CA VAL A 206 0.66 8.23 11.85
C VAL A 206 0.34 7.74 13.26
N HIS A 207 -0.32 8.57 14.07
CA HIS A 207 -0.76 8.19 15.41
C HIS A 207 -1.74 7.03 15.38
N ALA A 208 -2.75 7.08 14.50
CA ALA A 208 -3.70 5.99 14.30
C ALA A 208 -3.01 4.68 13.89
N LEU A 209 -2.08 4.74 12.94
CA LEU A 209 -1.31 3.55 12.52
C LEU A 209 -0.51 2.96 13.68
N ASN A 210 0.21 3.78 14.45
CA ASN A 210 0.96 3.32 15.62
C ASN A 210 0.05 2.65 16.65
N GLY A 211 -1.15 3.20 16.87
CA GLY A 211 -2.17 2.64 17.75
C GLY A 211 -2.68 1.28 17.27
N LEU A 212 -2.99 1.14 15.98
CA LEU A 212 -3.39 -0.13 15.37
C LEU A 212 -2.26 -1.18 15.41
N GLN A 213 -1.01 -0.77 15.22
CA GLN A 213 0.16 -1.64 15.39
C GLN A 213 0.38 -2.03 16.86
N GLY A 214 -0.14 -1.26 17.81
CA GLY A 214 -0.14 -1.63 19.23
C GLY A 214 -1.10 -2.78 19.56
N MET A 215 -2.12 -3.03 18.73
CA MET A 215 -3.09 -4.11 18.93
C MET A 215 -2.44 -5.49 18.90
N SER A 216 -3.13 -6.49 19.44
CA SER A 216 -2.69 -7.89 19.37
C SER A 216 -2.63 -8.38 17.92
N TRP A 217 -1.76 -9.37 17.68
CA TRP A 217 -1.59 -9.99 16.36
C TRP A 217 -2.87 -10.67 15.84
N MET A 218 -3.82 -11.04 16.72
CA MET A 218 -5.12 -11.61 16.34
C MET A 218 -6.16 -10.55 15.95
N GLN A 219 -6.05 -9.33 16.50
CA GLN A 219 -7.01 -8.25 16.23
C GLN A 219 -6.74 -7.54 14.91
N ARG A 220 -5.46 -7.27 14.56
CA ARG A 220 -5.11 -6.56 13.32
C ARG A 220 -5.71 -7.22 12.07
N PRO A 221 -5.64 -8.56 11.90
CA PRO A 221 -6.24 -9.21 10.75
C PRO A 221 -7.77 -9.16 10.75
N GLN A 222 -8.40 -9.07 11.92
CA GLN A 222 -9.85 -8.92 12.00
C GLN A 222 -10.29 -7.53 11.53
N VAL A 223 -9.57 -6.47 11.93
CA VAL A 223 -9.82 -5.10 11.46
C VAL A 223 -9.70 -5.03 9.93
N VAL A 224 -8.63 -5.59 9.36
CA VAL A 224 -8.43 -5.63 7.90
C VAL A 224 -9.54 -6.42 7.21
N ARG A 225 -9.96 -7.57 7.75
CA ARG A 225 -11.08 -8.34 7.21
C ARG A 225 -12.38 -7.54 7.24
N THR A 226 -12.65 -6.77 8.30
CA THR A 226 -13.83 -5.90 8.36
C THR A 226 -13.80 -4.83 7.28
N TRP A 227 -12.64 -4.19 7.05
CA TRP A 227 -12.47 -3.21 5.98
C TRP A 227 -12.75 -3.81 4.60
N VAL A 228 -12.14 -4.96 4.29
CA VAL A 228 -12.33 -5.64 3.00
C VAL A 228 -13.78 -6.11 2.82
N ALA A 229 -14.38 -6.73 3.83
CA ALA A 229 -15.76 -7.20 3.76
C ALA A 229 -16.74 -6.04 3.52
N ALA A 230 -16.56 -4.91 4.21
CA ALA A 230 -17.36 -3.72 4.00
C ALA A 230 -17.14 -3.09 2.62
N ALA A 231 -15.90 -3.10 2.10
CA ALA A 231 -15.57 -2.54 0.79
C ALA A 231 -16.16 -3.40 -0.35
N MET A 232 -16.16 -4.72 -0.19
CA MET A 232 -16.71 -5.66 -1.17
C MET A 232 -18.24 -5.70 -1.17
N ALA A 233 -18.90 -5.16 -0.14
CA ALA A 233 -20.35 -5.14 -0.04
C ALA A 233 -20.94 -4.27 -1.19
N GLY A 234 -21.50 -4.93 -2.20
CA GLY A 234 -22.03 -4.29 -3.41
C GLY A 234 -21.08 -4.28 -4.61
N HIS A 235 -19.85 -4.77 -4.46
CA HIS A 235 -18.79 -4.78 -5.49
C HIS A 235 -18.45 -6.21 -5.92
N TYR A 236 -19.39 -6.86 -6.63
CA TYR A 236 -19.31 -8.28 -7.03
C TYR A 236 -18.19 -8.61 -8.03
N GLY A 237 -17.61 -7.61 -8.70
CA GLY A 237 -16.54 -7.75 -9.69
C GLY A 237 -15.12 -7.51 -9.16
N GLY A 238 -14.95 -7.28 -7.86
CA GLY A 238 -13.70 -6.80 -7.27
C GLY A 238 -13.72 -5.30 -6.97
N LEU A 239 -12.67 -4.81 -6.33
CA LEU A 239 -12.55 -3.41 -5.96
C LEU A 239 -11.90 -2.62 -7.10
N ALA A 240 -12.13 -1.31 -7.13
CA ALA A 240 -11.33 -0.43 -7.97
C ALA A 240 -9.84 -0.55 -7.60
N PRO A 241 -8.90 -0.48 -8.56
CA PRO A 241 -7.46 -0.61 -8.31
C PRO A 241 -6.93 0.22 -7.14
N GLY A 242 -7.31 1.50 -7.04
CA GLY A 242 -6.86 2.38 -5.96
C GLY A 242 -7.35 1.94 -4.58
N ALA A 243 -8.58 1.43 -4.50
CA ALA A 243 -9.16 0.90 -3.27
C ALA A 243 -8.48 -0.41 -2.85
N ALA A 244 -8.26 -1.31 -3.81
CA ALA A 244 -7.51 -2.55 -3.57
C ALA A 244 -6.10 -2.24 -3.05
N ASP A 245 -5.39 -1.30 -3.69
CA ASP A 245 -4.01 -0.93 -3.31
C ASP A 245 -3.96 -0.34 -1.90
N ALA A 246 -4.94 0.51 -1.55
CA ALA A 246 -5.05 1.06 -0.20
C ALA A 246 -5.23 -0.03 0.86
N LEU A 247 -6.08 -1.04 0.60
CA LEU A 247 -6.32 -2.14 1.54
C LEU A 247 -5.14 -3.12 1.59
N ARG A 248 -4.44 -3.35 0.48
CA ARG A 248 -3.22 -4.18 0.43
C ARG A 248 -2.09 -3.52 1.22
N LEU A 249 -1.83 -2.24 0.98
CA LEU A 249 -0.87 -1.45 1.76
C LEU A 249 -1.25 -1.42 3.25
N SER A 250 -2.53 -1.35 3.58
CA SER A 250 -2.99 -1.43 4.98
C SER A 250 -2.68 -2.79 5.62
N SER A 251 -2.84 -3.88 4.87
CA SER A 251 -2.47 -5.23 5.33
C SER A 251 -0.97 -5.32 5.62
N LEU A 252 -0.13 -4.81 4.70
CA LEU A 252 1.32 -4.71 4.87
C LEU A 252 1.71 -3.84 6.08
N LEU A 253 1.09 -2.66 6.20
CA LEU A 253 1.34 -1.70 7.27
C LEU A 253 0.90 -2.18 8.65
N LEU A 254 -0.03 -3.14 8.73
CA LEU A 254 -0.45 -3.76 10.00
C LEU A 254 0.19 -5.11 10.28
N ASP A 255 1.06 -5.60 9.38
CA ASP A 255 1.63 -6.95 9.46
C ASP A 255 0.54 -8.03 9.57
N SER A 256 -0.50 -7.86 8.74
CA SER A 256 -1.65 -8.75 8.68
C SER A 256 -1.58 -9.59 7.42
N PRO A 257 -1.95 -10.89 7.46
CA PRO A 257 -2.21 -11.64 6.26
C PRO A 257 -3.31 -10.95 5.44
N MET A 258 -3.15 -10.99 4.12
CA MET A 258 -4.10 -10.40 3.20
C MET A 258 -5.38 -11.24 3.12
N PRO A 259 -6.58 -10.62 3.21
CA PRO A 259 -7.83 -11.36 3.01
C PRO A 259 -7.90 -12.02 1.62
N PRO A 260 -8.42 -13.26 1.48
CA PRO A 260 -8.45 -13.99 0.21
C PRO A 260 -9.21 -13.29 -0.93
N ASP A 261 -10.28 -12.54 -0.62
CA ASP A 261 -11.02 -11.76 -1.62
C ASP A 261 -10.17 -10.63 -2.22
N LEU A 262 -9.30 -10.03 -1.40
CA LEU A 262 -8.36 -9.00 -1.84
C LEU A 262 -7.17 -9.62 -2.59
N ALA A 263 -6.62 -10.72 -2.07
CA ALA A 263 -5.47 -11.40 -2.67
C ALA A 263 -5.72 -11.83 -4.12
N ARG A 264 -6.96 -12.24 -4.46
CA ARG A 264 -7.36 -12.64 -5.81
C ARG A 264 -7.21 -11.54 -6.87
N GLN A 265 -7.11 -10.27 -6.49
CA GLN A 265 -6.94 -9.14 -7.42
C GLN A 265 -5.47 -8.90 -7.82
N TYR A 266 -4.53 -9.58 -7.17
CA TYR A 266 -3.10 -9.38 -7.38
C TYR A 266 -2.42 -10.60 -7.96
N ALA A 267 -1.43 -10.35 -8.81
CA ALA A 267 -0.53 -11.38 -9.29
C ALA A 267 0.43 -11.80 -8.16
N GLU A 268 0.76 -13.09 -8.12
CA GLU A 268 1.79 -13.59 -7.22
C GLU A 268 3.15 -13.45 -7.91
N ILE A 269 4.13 -12.93 -7.17
CA ILE A 269 5.50 -12.77 -7.67
C ILE A 269 6.40 -13.62 -6.79
N SER A 270 7.09 -14.56 -7.39
CA SER A 270 8.05 -15.39 -6.67
C SER A 270 9.24 -14.52 -6.22
N PRO A 271 9.54 -14.45 -4.91
CA PRO A 271 10.81 -13.88 -4.45
C PRO A 271 11.96 -14.76 -4.95
N ASP A 272 13.11 -14.14 -5.25
CA ASP A 272 14.34 -14.86 -5.63
C ASP A 272 15.00 -15.53 -4.43
#